data_AF-A0A2E0L0D1-F1
#
_entry.id   AF-A0A2E0L0D1-F1
#
_cell.length_a   1.000
_cell.length_b   1.000
_cell.length_c   1.000
_cell.angle_alpha   90.00
_cell.angle_beta   90.00
_cell.angle_gamma   90.00
#
_symmetry.space_group_name_H-M   'P 1'
#
loop_
_entity.id
_entity.type
_entity.pdbx_description
1 polymer ?
#
loop_
_entity_poly.entity_id
_entity_poly.type
_entity_poly.pdbx_seq_one_letter_code
_entity_poly.pdbx_strand_id
1 'polypeptide(L)'
;MRYSEEQRQAALDRLAANNGDYPQTSTETGVPVATLRRWAHGKKPAPPASRGDGLAQLRTQLAAYKQAIRDRPEPDNLLERASTHLLLSMIEDAIRLSESIEEVIDEAPLNQRATALNQMIDKIIKLSKELPQTGEQVIRIEFIDPDGTTHETPYWSRDHSQN
;
A
#
# COMPACT_ATOMS: atom_id res chain seq x y z
N MET A 1 12.17 -42.99 11.33
CA MET A 1 12.17 -42.59 9.90
C MET A 1 13.05 -41.36 9.73
N ARG A 2 13.95 -41.35 8.75
CA ARG A 2 14.72 -40.15 8.38
C ARG A 2 14.16 -39.63 7.06
N TYR A 3 13.74 -38.37 7.03
CA TYR A 3 13.29 -37.71 5.80
C TYR A 3 14.50 -37.42 4.91
N SER A 4 14.36 -37.59 3.60
CA SER A 4 15.40 -37.18 2.67
C SER A 4 15.49 -35.65 2.57
N GLU A 5 16.63 -35.14 2.11
CA GLU A 5 16.81 -33.72 1.90
C GLU A 5 15.86 -33.15 0.84
N GLU A 6 15.57 -33.95 -0.19
CA GLU A 6 14.60 -33.64 -1.24
C GLU A 6 13.17 -33.55 -0.68
N GLN A 7 12.76 -34.48 0.18
CA GLN A 7 11.47 -34.43 0.88
C GLN A 7 11.37 -33.22 1.80
N ARG A 8 12.45 -32.88 2.50
CA ARG A 8 12.51 -31.69 3.34
C ARG A 8 12.32 -30.42 2.50
N GLN A 9 12.97 -30.33 1.34
CA GLN A 9 12.87 -29.15 0.48
C GLN A 9 11.47 -29.01 -0.11
N ALA A 10 10.90 -30.09 -0.66
CA ALA A 10 9.55 -30.09 -1.20
C ALA A 10 8.49 -29.68 -0.14
N ALA A 11 8.65 -30.13 1.10
CA ALA A 11 7.74 -29.76 2.19
C ALA A 11 7.86 -28.28 2.59
N LEU A 12 9.07 -27.70 2.54
CA LEU A 12 9.28 -26.27 2.81
C LEU A 12 8.76 -25.39 1.67
N ASP A 13 8.91 -25.82 0.41
CA ASP A 13 8.39 -25.08 -0.74
C ASP A 13 6.86 -25.07 -0.72
N ARG A 14 6.24 -26.19 -0.32
CA ARG A 14 4.79 -26.26 -0.11
C ARG A 14 4.31 -25.40 1.05
N LEU A 15 5.10 -25.30 2.13
CA LEU A 15 4.80 -24.39 3.25
C LEU A 15 4.83 -22.92 2.81
N ALA A 16 5.78 -22.54 1.95
CA ALA A 16 5.83 -21.20 1.37
C ALA A 16 4.62 -20.91 0.48
N ALA A 17 4.21 -21.87 -0.36
CA ALA A 17 3.03 -21.75 -1.21
C ALA A 17 1.71 -21.63 -0.40
N ASN A 18 1.64 -22.26 0.77
CA ASN A 18 0.48 -22.19 1.67
C ASN A 18 0.54 -20.99 2.65
N ASN A 19 1.32 -19.95 2.36
CA ASN A 19 1.47 -18.75 3.21
C ASN A 19 1.87 -19.07 4.67
N GLY A 20 2.59 -20.17 4.91
CA GLY A 20 3.00 -20.57 6.25
C GLY A 20 1.93 -21.33 7.06
N ASP A 21 0.87 -21.84 6.43
CA ASP A 21 -0.14 -22.67 7.10
C ASP A 21 0.39 -24.09 7.38
N TYR A 22 0.90 -24.28 8.60
CA TYR A 22 1.48 -25.56 9.03
C TYR A 22 0.47 -26.72 9.09
N PRO A 23 -0.75 -26.57 9.66
CA PRO A 23 -1.76 -27.64 9.62
C PRO A 23 -2.09 -28.11 8.20
N GLN A 24 -2.26 -27.18 7.26
CA GLN A 24 -2.57 -27.54 5.87
C GLN A 24 -1.40 -28.28 5.20
N THR A 25 -0.19 -27.72 5.28
CA THR A 25 0.99 -28.35 4.66
C THR A 25 1.32 -29.70 5.29
N SER A 26 1.07 -29.90 6.58
CA SER A 26 1.24 -31.20 7.25
C SER A 26 0.31 -32.26 6.67
N THR A 27 -0.94 -31.88 6.41
CA THR A 27 -1.95 -32.76 5.79
C THR A 27 -1.55 -33.14 4.36
N GLU A 28 -1.04 -32.18 3.57
CA GLU A 28 -0.68 -32.39 2.17
C GLU A 28 0.62 -33.19 1.98
N THR A 29 1.61 -32.98 2.85
CA THR A 29 2.97 -33.56 2.70
C THR A 29 3.18 -34.81 3.54
N GLY A 30 2.30 -35.10 4.50
CA GLY A 30 2.47 -36.16 5.49
C GLY A 30 3.59 -35.91 6.51
N VAL A 31 4.20 -34.72 6.50
CA VAL A 31 5.24 -34.33 7.46
C VAL A 31 4.58 -33.73 8.70
N PRO A 32 4.90 -34.19 9.93
CA PRO A 32 4.32 -33.63 11.15
C PRO A 32 4.62 -32.13 11.32
N VAL A 33 3.62 -31.38 11.81
CA VAL A 33 3.73 -29.93 12.09
C VAL A 33 4.98 -29.57 12.91
N ALA A 34 5.30 -30.36 13.93
CA ALA A 34 6.48 -30.13 14.77
C ALA A 34 7.80 -30.21 13.97
N THR A 35 7.87 -31.13 13.01
CA THR A 35 9.01 -31.31 12.11
C THR A 35 9.12 -30.14 11.13
N LEU A 36 8.00 -29.71 10.54
CA LEU A 36 7.94 -28.53 9.65
C LEU A 36 8.41 -27.27 10.39
N ARG A 37 7.92 -27.03 11.61
CA ARG A 37 8.35 -25.89 12.44
C ARG A 37 9.84 -25.93 12.75
N ARG A 38 10.38 -27.11 13.07
CA ARG A 38 11.81 -27.28 13.34
C ARG A 38 12.66 -27.01 12.09
N TRP A 39 12.21 -27.44 10.92
CA TRP A 39 12.91 -27.17 9.66
C TRP A 39 12.83 -25.69 9.25
N ALA A 40 11.67 -25.07 9.45
CA ALA A 40 11.47 -23.64 9.22
C ALA A 40 12.28 -22.77 10.19
N HIS A 41 12.43 -23.16 11.45
CA HIS A 41 13.30 -22.45 12.40
C HIS A 41 14.79 -22.59 12.08
N GLY A 42 15.22 -23.68 11.43
CA GLY A 42 16.61 -23.90 11.02
C GLY A 42 17.02 -23.12 9.77
N LYS A 43 16.07 -22.76 8.90
CA LYS A 43 16.26 -21.77 7.84
C LYS A 43 15.80 -20.43 8.38
N LYS A 44 16.70 -19.63 8.96
CA LYS A 44 16.46 -18.20 9.21
C LYS A 44 15.80 -17.66 7.94
N PRO A 45 14.53 -17.21 7.96
CA PRO A 45 13.86 -16.76 6.75
C PRO A 45 14.79 -15.71 6.14
N ALA A 46 15.15 -15.90 4.87
CA ALA A 46 15.85 -14.87 4.13
C ALA A 46 15.03 -13.59 4.35
N PRO A 47 15.65 -12.48 4.80
CA PRO A 47 14.93 -11.23 4.97
C PRO A 47 14.18 -10.97 3.66
N PRO A 48 12.89 -10.61 3.70
CA PRO A 48 12.13 -10.36 2.49
C PRO A 48 12.95 -9.36 1.66
N ALA A 49 13.38 -9.79 0.47
CA ALA A 49 14.28 -9.07 -0.42
C ALA A 49 13.62 -7.82 -1.04
N SER A 50 12.73 -7.14 -0.32
CA SER A 50 11.92 -6.04 -0.85
C SER A 50 11.59 -4.96 0.18
N ARG A 51 12.16 -4.99 1.40
CA ARG A 51 11.95 -3.89 2.37
C ARG A 51 12.82 -2.66 2.10
N GLY A 52 14.04 -2.85 1.59
CA GLY A 52 14.93 -1.74 1.19
C GLY A 52 14.47 -1.03 -0.08
N ASP A 53 13.95 -1.79 -1.05
CA ASP A 53 13.51 -1.24 -2.34
C ASP A 53 12.28 -0.33 -2.22
N GLY A 54 11.38 -0.63 -1.28
CA GLY A 54 10.18 0.16 -1.05
C GLY A 54 10.49 1.59 -0.59
N LEU A 55 11.46 1.78 0.31
CA LEU A 55 11.86 3.12 0.78
C LEU A 55 12.59 3.91 -0.29
N ALA A 56 13.48 3.26 -1.05
CA ALA A 56 14.15 3.87 -2.18
C ALA A 56 13.14 4.32 -3.27
N GLN A 57 12.13 3.49 -3.52
CA GLN A 57 11.05 3.80 -4.45
C GLN A 57 10.16 4.94 -3.92
N LEU A 58 9.84 4.96 -2.63
CA LEU A 58 9.05 6.04 -2.01
C LEU A 58 9.80 7.37 -2.05
N ARG A 59 11.11 7.38 -1.79
CA ARG A 59 11.97 8.57 -1.92
C ARG A 59 11.99 9.09 -3.35
N THR A 60 12.13 8.19 -4.33
CA THR A 60 12.10 8.55 -5.76
C THR A 60 10.76 9.16 -6.15
N GLN A 61 9.65 8.57 -5.69
CA GLN A 61 8.31 9.11 -5.92
C GLN A 61 8.11 10.47 -5.24
N LEU A 62 8.60 10.64 -4.00
CA LEU A 62 8.51 11.91 -3.28
C LEU A 62 9.32 13.02 -3.97
N ALA A 63 10.50 12.69 -4.48
CA ALA A 63 11.31 13.63 -5.26
C ALA A 63 10.59 14.04 -6.56
N ALA A 64 10.02 13.08 -7.29
CA ALA A 64 9.23 13.36 -8.49
C ALA A 64 7.98 14.20 -8.18
N TYR A 65 7.30 13.93 -7.07
CA TYR A 65 6.12 14.68 -6.64
C TYR A 65 6.46 16.11 -6.22
N LYS A 66 7.56 16.33 -5.49
CA LYS A 66 8.07 17.68 -5.17
C LYS A 66 8.39 18.47 -6.44
N GLN A 67 9.00 17.83 -7.43
CA GLN A 67 9.29 18.44 -8.72
C GLN A 67 7.97 18.82 -9.43
N ALA A 68 7.00 17.92 -9.47
CA ALA A 68 5.69 18.17 -10.08
C ALA A 68 4.91 19.30 -9.38
N ILE A 69 4.97 19.41 -8.05
CA ILE A 69 4.35 20.53 -7.31
C ILE A 69 5.07 21.85 -7.62
N ARG A 70 6.41 21.84 -7.71
CA ARG A 70 7.19 23.03 -8.05
C ARG A 70 6.82 23.57 -9.44
N ASP A 71 6.58 22.68 -10.39
CA ASP A 71 6.26 23.04 -11.78
C ASP A 71 4.75 23.33 -11.97
N ARG A 72 3.91 23.05 -10.97
CA ARG A 72 2.48 23.37 -10.98
C ARG A 72 2.29 24.86 -10.68
N PRO A 73 1.37 25.56 -11.37
CA PRO A 73 0.95 26.89 -10.93
C PRO A 73 0.46 26.81 -9.48
N GLU A 74 0.90 27.76 -8.65
CA GLU A 74 0.51 27.78 -7.24
C GLU A 74 -1.02 27.78 -7.14
N PRO A 75 -1.62 26.86 -6.37
CA PRO A 75 -3.07 26.82 -6.26
C PRO A 75 -3.53 28.11 -5.57
N ASP A 76 -4.56 28.77 -6.11
CA ASP A 76 -5.12 29.99 -5.50
C ASP A 76 -5.73 29.72 -4.11
N ASN A 77 -5.99 28.45 -3.79
CA ASN A 77 -6.57 28.02 -2.53
C ASN A 77 -5.51 27.75 -1.43
N LEU A 78 -5.54 28.56 -0.38
CA LEU A 78 -4.73 28.41 0.85
C LEU A 78 -4.86 27.02 1.49
N LEU A 79 -6.05 26.41 1.46
CA LEU A 79 -6.27 25.07 2.03
C LEU A 79 -5.53 23.99 1.23
N GLU A 80 -5.50 24.11 -0.09
CA GLU A 80 -4.80 23.18 -0.96
C GLU A 80 -3.27 23.25 -0.75
N ARG A 81 -2.74 24.47 -0.57
CA ARG A 81 -1.32 24.68 -0.20
C ARG A 81 -0.97 24.04 1.13
N ALA A 82 -1.76 24.33 2.17
CA ALA A 82 -1.53 23.81 3.51
C ALA A 82 -1.61 22.27 3.55
N SER A 83 -2.56 21.69 2.82
CA SER A 83 -2.73 20.24 2.72
C SER A 83 -1.53 19.59 2.04
N THR A 84 -1.07 20.16 0.92
CA THR A 84 0.10 19.67 0.17
C THR A 84 1.36 19.70 1.02
N HIS A 85 1.58 20.80 1.76
CA HIS A 85 2.73 20.94 2.65
C HIS A 85 2.67 19.93 3.81
N LEU A 86 1.49 19.73 4.41
CA LEU A 86 1.30 18.77 5.49
C LEU A 86 1.60 17.34 5.02
N LEU A 87 1.10 16.93 3.86
CA LEU A 87 1.36 15.61 3.30
C LEU A 87 2.84 15.35 3.06
N LEU A 88 3.54 16.31 2.46
CA LEU A 88 4.98 16.22 2.24
C LEU A 88 5.74 16.05 3.57
N SER A 89 5.40 16.86 4.58
CA SER A 89 6.00 16.74 5.92
C SER A 89 5.74 15.37 6.54
N MET A 90 4.51 14.85 6.45
CA MET A 90 4.16 13.56 7.05
C MET A 90 4.87 12.38 6.38
N ILE A 91 5.06 12.42 5.06
CA ILE A 91 5.79 11.37 4.35
C ILE A 91 7.28 11.45 4.68
N GLU A 92 7.86 12.65 4.76
CA GLU A 92 9.25 12.83 5.20
C GLU A 92 9.48 12.33 6.61
N ASP A 93 8.57 12.63 7.54
CA ASP A 93 8.63 12.16 8.92
C ASP A 93 8.49 10.64 8.98
N ALA A 94 7.62 10.03 8.18
CA ALA A 94 7.49 8.58 8.09
C ALA A 94 8.76 7.90 7.55
N ILE A 95 9.42 8.51 6.55
CA ILE A 95 10.70 8.03 6.04
C ILE A 95 11.78 8.12 7.12
N ARG A 96 11.92 9.29 7.77
CA ARG A 96 12.90 9.48 8.86
C ARG A 96 12.65 8.54 10.02
N LEU A 97 11.38 8.33 10.39
CA LEU A 97 11.02 7.37 11.44
C LEU A 97 11.46 5.98 11.02
N SER A 98 11.18 5.57 9.78
CA SER A 98 11.59 4.25 9.27
C SER A 98 13.10 4.05 9.27
N GLU A 99 13.88 5.08 8.90
CA GLU A 99 15.35 5.04 8.93
C GLU A 99 15.88 4.99 10.37
N SER A 100 15.34 5.81 11.27
CA SER A 100 15.69 5.79 12.69
C SER A 100 15.32 4.47 13.36
N ILE A 101 14.21 3.87 12.92
CA ILE A 101 13.78 2.56 13.37
C ILE A 101 14.82 1.53 12.95
N GLU A 102 15.44 1.61 11.76
CA GLU A 102 16.49 0.68 11.32
C GLU A 102 17.77 0.75 12.19
N GLU A 103 18.20 1.95 12.63
CA GLU A 103 19.30 2.10 13.58
C GLU A 103 18.95 1.62 15.00
N VAL A 104 17.74 1.92 15.48
CA VAL A 104 17.27 1.55 16.83
C VAL A 104 16.78 0.09 16.90
N ILE A 105 16.53 -0.52 15.74
CA ILE A 105 16.10 -1.91 15.55
C ILE A 105 17.15 -2.88 16.10
N ASP A 106 18.43 -2.59 16.05
CA ASP A 106 19.40 -3.58 16.55
C ASP A 106 19.31 -3.76 18.09
N GLU A 107 18.76 -2.79 18.82
CA GLU A 107 18.70 -2.84 20.29
C GLU A 107 17.27 -3.01 20.87
N ALA A 108 16.21 -2.63 20.16
CA ALA A 108 14.85 -2.67 20.70
C ALA A 108 14.15 -4.06 20.64
N PRO A 109 13.30 -4.45 21.60
CA PRO A 109 12.51 -5.68 21.51
C PRO A 109 11.56 -5.73 20.28
N LEU A 110 11.51 -6.86 19.57
CA LEU A 110 10.78 -7.04 18.29
C LEU A 110 9.30 -6.61 18.33
N ASN A 111 8.63 -6.83 19.46
CA ASN A 111 7.23 -6.46 19.68
C ASN A 111 7.00 -4.94 19.63
N GLN A 112 7.91 -4.14 20.20
CA GLN A 112 7.79 -2.67 20.17
C GLN A 112 7.93 -2.12 18.74
N ARG A 113 8.80 -2.75 17.94
CA ARG A 113 9.02 -2.40 16.53
C ARG A 113 7.80 -2.71 15.67
N ALA A 114 7.20 -3.88 15.88
CA ALA A 114 5.98 -4.27 15.20
C ALA A 114 4.82 -3.31 15.52
N THR A 115 4.69 -2.88 16.78
CA THR A 115 3.67 -1.91 17.19
C THR A 115 3.87 -0.54 16.54
N ALA A 116 5.09 -0.02 16.53
CA ALA A 116 5.40 1.28 15.92
C ALA A 116 5.12 1.27 14.41
N LEU A 117 5.54 0.20 13.72
CA LEU A 117 5.30 0.05 12.28
C LEU A 117 3.79 -0.01 11.96
N ASN A 118 3.03 -0.76 12.75
CA ASN A 118 1.59 -0.91 12.56
C ASN A 118 0.86 0.43 12.75
N GLN A 119 1.26 1.23 13.74
CA GLN A 119 0.72 2.57 13.96
C GLN A 119 1.05 3.54 12.82
N MET A 120 2.23 3.40 12.21
CA MET A 120 2.63 4.18 11.04
C MET A 120 1.78 3.82 9.81
N ILE A 121 1.62 2.53 9.54
CA ILE A 121 0.77 2.04 8.43
C ILE A 121 -0.67 2.52 8.61
N ASP A 122 -1.23 2.41 9.82
CA ASP A 122 -2.58 2.90 10.11
C ASP A 122 -2.73 4.41 9.87
N LYS A 123 -1.71 5.20 10.23
CA LYS A 123 -1.71 6.65 9.97
C LYS A 123 -1.65 6.95 8.48
N ILE A 124 -0.81 6.24 7.71
CA ILE A 124 -0.72 6.39 6.25
C ILE A 124 -2.06 6.03 5.59
N ILE A 125 -2.69 4.92 5.99
CA ILE A 125 -3.99 4.49 5.45
C ILE A 125 -5.10 5.49 5.79
N LYS A 126 -5.09 6.06 7.00
CA LYS A 126 -6.07 7.08 7.37
C LYS A 126 -5.88 8.35 6.55
N LEU A 127 -4.64 8.81 6.40
CA LEU A 127 -4.33 9.98 5.56
C LEU A 127 -4.69 9.75 4.10
N SER A 128 -4.47 8.54 3.56
CA SER A 128 -4.84 8.23 2.18
C SER A 128 -6.35 8.27 1.93
N LYS A 129 -7.17 8.11 2.98
CA LYS A 129 -8.63 8.22 2.89
C LYS A 129 -9.14 9.66 3.01
N GLU A 130 -8.45 10.46 3.81
CA GLU A 130 -8.78 11.89 4.03
C GLU A 130 -8.19 12.80 2.94
N LEU A 131 -7.24 12.30 2.16
CA LEU A 131 -6.75 12.97 0.96
C LEU A 131 -7.93 13.23 0.03
N PRO A 132 -8.19 14.49 -0.38
CA PRO A 132 -9.20 14.76 -1.40
C PRO A 132 -8.80 13.95 -2.62
N GLN A 133 -9.67 13.04 -3.06
CA GLN A 133 -9.45 12.33 -4.30
C GLN A 133 -9.38 13.39 -5.39
N THR A 134 -8.17 13.71 -5.85
CA THR A 134 -7.91 14.56 -7.03
C THR A 134 -8.30 13.81 -8.31
N GLY A 135 -9.46 13.15 -8.30
CA GLY A 135 -10.24 12.89 -9.49
C GLY A 135 -11.12 14.11 -9.70
N GLU A 136 -11.14 14.62 -10.93
CA GLU A 136 -12.10 15.63 -11.35
C GLU A 136 -13.51 15.25 -10.85
N GLN A 137 -14.08 16.04 -9.94
CA GLN A 137 -15.47 15.84 -9.53
C GLN A 137 -16.35 16.29 -10.69
N VAL A 138 -16.65 15.35 -11.60
CA VAL A 138 -17.57 15.59 -12.71
C VAL A 138 -18.99 15.56 -12.14
N ILE A 139 -19.56 16.74 -11.93
CA ILE A 139 -21.00 16.88 -11.69
C ILE A 139 -21.67 16.67 -13.05
N ARG A 140 -22.24 15.47 -13.26
CA ARG A 140 -23.07 15.20 -14.43
C ARG A 140 -24.48 15.74 -14.18
N ILE A 141 -24.88 16.74 -14.95
CA ILE A 141 -26.25 17.26 -14.94
C ILE A 141 -27.04 16.52 -16.02
N GLU A 142 -28.08 15.80 -15.61
CA GLU A 142 -28.97 15.07 -16.51
C GLU A 142 -30.35 15.76 -16.55
N PHE A 143 -30.89 15.97 -17.75
CA PHE A 143 -32.20 16.58 -17.96
C PHE A 143 -33.21 15.48 -18.32
N ILE A 144 -34.35 15.45 -17.62
CA ILE A 144 -35.43 14.50 -17.86
C ILE A 144 -36.58 15.24 -18.54
N ASP A 145 -36.95 14.79 -19.75
CA ASP A 145 -38.07 15.34 -20.50
C ASP A 145 -39.42 14.75 -20.02
N PRO A 146 -40.58 15.37 -20.35
CA PRO A 146 -41.90 14.89 -19.93
C PRO A 146 -42.27 13.47 -20.40
N ASP A 147 -41.60 12.96 -21.43
CA ASP A 147 -41.73 11.59 -21.94
C ASP A 147 -40.89 10.56 -21.16
N GLY A 148 -40.13 11.02 -20.16
CA GLY A 148 -39.26 10.21 -19.31
C GLY A 148 -37.88 9.95 -19.90
N THR A 149 -37.52 10.56 -21.03
CA THR A 149 -36.19 10.39 -21.63
C THR A 149 -35.15 11.29 -20.96
N THR A 150 -33.93 10.76 -20.77
CA THR A 150 -32.81 11.45 -20.13
C THR A 150 -31.80 11.95 -21.17
N HIS A 151 -31.35 13.20 -21.04
CA HIS A 151 -30.44 13.84 -21.97
C HIS A 151 -29.33 14.64 -21.25
N GLU A 152 -28.17 14.75 -21.89
CA GLU A 152 -27.03 15.53 -21.38
C GLU A 152 -27.17 17.04 -21.61
N THR A 153 -28.19 17.47 -22.38
CA THR A 153 -28.47 18.89 -22.67
C THR A 153 -29.94 19.22 -22.48
N PRO A 154 -30.28 20.45 -22.04
CA PRO A 154 -31.66 20.86 -21.84
C PRO A 154 -32.42 20.95 -23.17
N TYR A 155 -33.74 20.76 -23.14
CA TYR A 155 -34.58 20.69 -24.35
C TYR A 155 -34.47 21.95 -25.24
N TRP A 156 -34.26 23.13 -24.65
CA TRP A 156 -34.12 24.38 -25.40
C TRP A 156 -32.80 24.54 -26.18
N SER A 157 -31.76 23.74 -25.90
CA SER A 157 -30.47 23.85 -26.60
C SER A 157 -30.31 22.88 -27.77
N ARG A 158 -31.26 21.96 -27.96
CA ARG A 158 -31.18 20.91 -28.99
C ARG A 158 -31.56 21.40 -30.39
N ASP A 159 -32.08 22.62 -30.51
CA ASP A 159 -32.72 23.15 -31.72
C ASP A 159 -31.87 24.20 -32.48
N HIS A 160 -30.61 24.40 -32.11
CA HIS A 160 -29.75 25.45 -32.70
C HIS A 160 -28.62 24.96 -33.61
N SER A 161 -28.61 23.68 -34.00
CA SER A 161 -27.55 23.08 -34.84
C SER A 161 -27.91 22.90 -36.32
N GLN A 162 -28.94 23.59 -36.82
CA GLN A 162 -29.21 23.69 -38.27
C GLN A 162 -29.24 25.16 -38.73
N ASN A 163 -28.05 25.68 -39.06
CA ASN A 163 -27.87 26.64 -40.15
C ASN A 163 -26.40 26.67 -40.59
#